data_AF-A0AAU9XFQ1-F1
#
_entry.id   AF-A0AAU9XFQ1-F1
#
_cell.length_a   1.000
_cell.length_b   1.000
_cell.length_c   1.000
_cell.angle_alpha   90.00
_cell.angle_beta   90.00
_cell.angle_gamma   90.00
#
_symmetry.space_group_name_H-M   'P 1'
#
loop_
_entity.id
_entity.type
_entity.pdbx_description
1 polymer ?
#
loop_
_entity_poly.entity_id
_entity_poly.type
_entity_poly.pdbx_seq_one_letter_code
_entity_poly.pdbx_strand_id
1 'polypeptide(L)'
;IGSSFKRETCVSGGNLIKIYTHQCQVVNGKKQCPVYCNGRGTFDQQTRFEISKYKSKKCIQFDDGSIRYSLKVINGTDVIFEEQSACDTTTSHDFLFKEEKNTAGKFTYKYTSSTNQALYLGVSANCSDENLYFLSTTNQDKRCFMERWS
;
A
#
# COMPACT_ATOMS: atom_id res chain seq x y z
N ILE A 1 -6.81 -7.89 -12.69
CA ILE A 1 -6.38 -8.88 -11.66
C ILE A 1 -6.27 -8.12 -10.36
N GLY A 2 -7.28 -8.23 -9.49
CA GLY A 2 -7.29 -7.53 -8.20
C GLY A 2 -6.42 -8.27 -7.18
N SER A 3 -5.66 -7.54 -6.38
CA SER A 3 -4.97 -8.12 -5.22
C SER A 3 -5.75 -7.76 -3.96
N SER A 4 -5.94 -8.72 -3.04
CA SER A 4 -6.56 -8.43 -1.74
C SER A 4 -5.54 -8.62 -0.62
N PHE A 5 -5.53 -7.67 0.31
CA PHE A 5 -4.75 -7.78 1.54
C PHE A 5 -5.47 -8.71 2.54
N LYS A 6 -4.77 -9.59 3.25
CA LYS A 6 -5.32 -10.33 4.40
C LYS A 6 -4.41 -10.14 5.61
N ARG A 7 -4.81 -9.25 6.53
CA ARG A 7 -4.18 -9.05 7.85
C ARG A 7 -4.21 -10.33 8.68
N GLU A 8 -3.16 -10.57 9.47
CA GLU A 8 -3.19 -11.53 10.59
C GLU A 8 -3.96 -10.87 11.75
N THR A 9 -5.05 -11.54 12.14
CA THR A 9 -6.15 -11.15 13.05
C THR A 9 -5.90 -9.94 13.98
N CYS A 10 -6.63 -8.83 13.76
CA CYS A 10 -7.01 -7.93 14.86
C CYS A 10 -8.54 -7.79 14.92
N VAL A 11 -9.06 -7.53 16.11
CA VAL A 11 -10.43 -7.84 16.56
C VAL A 11 -11.51 -6.91 15.96
N SER A 12 -11.12 -5.81 15.31
CA SER A 12 -12.06 -4.82 14.74
C SER A 12 -11.52 -4.20 13.44
N GLY A 13 -12.42 -3.68 12.60
CA GLY A 13 -12.10 -2.83 11.43
C GLY A 13 -12.36 -3.48 10.08
N GLY A 14 -11.78 -4.65 9.83
CA GLY A 14 -11.64 -5.24 8.49
C GLY A 14 -10.18 -5.61 8.28
N ASN A 15 -9.82 -6.14 7.11
CA ASN A 15 -8.45 -6.59 6.85
C ASN A 15 -7.96 -6.33 5.42
N LEU A 16 -8.74 -5.58 4.62
CA LEU A 16 -8.36 -5.13 3.30
C LEU A 16 -7.84 -3.70 3.36
N ILE A 17 -6.86 -3.38 2.50
CA ILE A 17 -6.49 -1.99 2.20
C ILE A 17 -7.70 -1.32 1.55
N LYS A 18 -8.06 -0.13 2.02
CA LYS A 18 -9.15 0.68 1.50
C LYS A 18 -8.68 2.12 1.28
N ILE A 19 -8.86 2.63 0.07
CA ILE A 19 -8.58 4.02 -0.31
C ILE A 19 -9.82 4.88 -0.04
N TYR A 20 -9.66 5.97 0.70
CA TYR A 20 -10.76 6.84 1.12
C TYR A 20 -10.90 8.02 0.15
N THR A 21 -11.48 7.76 -1.03
CA THR A 21 -11.54 8.74 -2.12
C THR A 21 -12.37 9.99 -1.83
N HIS A 22 -13.28 9.92 -0.85
CA HIS A 22 -14.08 11.05 -0.38
C HIS A 22 -13.31 11.98 0.57
N GLN A 23 -12.14 11.56 1.05
CA GLN A 23 -11.29 12.33 1.97
C GLN A 23 -10.03 12.87 1.28
N CYS A 24 -9.96 12.79 -0.05
CA CYS A 24 -8.77 13.27 -0.74
C CYS A 24 -8.64 14.79 -0.64
N GLN A 25 -7.40 15.26 -0.57
CA GLN A 25 -7.05 16.67 -0.52
C GLN A 25 -6.05 16.99 -1.63
N VAL A 26 -6.01 18.24 -2.09
CA VAL A 26 -5.00 18.68 -3.06
C VAL A 26 -3.80 19.22 -2.29
N VAL A 27 -2.64 18.59 -2.47
CA VAL A 27 -1.37 18.97 -1.86
C VAL A 27 -0.35 19.16 -2.97
N ASN A 28 0.27 20.34 -3.05
CA ASN A 28 1.23 20.69 -4.11
C ASN A 28 0.71 20.42 -5.54
N GLY A 29 -0.57 20.72 -5.77
CA GLY A 29 -1.22 20.54 -7.07
C GLY A 29 -1.59 19.10 -7.43
N LYS A 30 -1.39 18.13 -6.52
CA LYS A 30 -1.76 16.73 -6.73
C LYS A 30 -2.81 16.28 -5.72
N LYS A 31 -3.78 15.48 -6.17
CA LYS A 31 -4.76 14.88 -5.27
C LYS A 31 -4.13 13.73 -4.46
N GLN A 32 -4.29 13.78 -3.14
CA GLN A 32 -3.78 12.80 -2.19
C GLN A 32 -4.93 12.23 -1.37
N CYS A 33 -5.05 10.90 -1.30
CA CYS A 33 -6.14 10.19 -0.65
C CYS A 33 -5.61 9.33 0.50
N PRO A 34 -6.21 9.42 1.70
CA PRO A 34 -5.84 8.55 2.81
C PRO A 34 -6.17 7.09 2.53
N VAL A 35 -5.42 6.21 3.18
CA VAL A 35 -5.51 4.76 3.02
C VAL A 35 -5.39 4.07 4.37
N TYR A 36 -6.28 3.10 4.59
CA TYR A 36 -6.38 2.37 5.85
C TYR A 36 -6.55 0.87 5.59
N CYS A 37 -6.22 0.06 6.59
CA CYS A 37 -6.52 -1.37 6.63
C CYS A 37 -7.80 -1.64 7.44
N ASN A 38 -8.94 -1.31 6.87
CA ASN A 38 -10.27 -1.54 7.46
C ASN A 38 -11.34 -1.91 6.43
N GLY A 39 -10.94 -2.18 5.18
CA GLY A 39 -11.86 -2.69 4.17
C GLY A 39 -12.36 -4.09 4.54
N ARG A 40 -13.63 -4.37 4.27
CA ARG A 40 -14.31 -5.63 4.65
C ARG A 40 -14.72 -6.50 3.46
N GLY A 41 -14.83 -5.93 2.27
CA GLY A 41 -15.34 -6.65 1.10
C GLY A 41 -14.48 -6.41 -0.14
N THR A 42 -14.14 -7.47 -0.84
CA THR A 42 -13.37 -7.45 -2.10
C THR A 42 -14.18 -6.94 -3.31
N PHE A 43 -15.49 -6.74 -3.12
CA PHE A 43 -16.37 -6.12 -4.09
C PHE A 43 -16.38 -4.59 -4.01
N ASP A 44 -15.88 -4.01 -2.91
CA ASP A 44 -15.73 -2.56 -2.80
C ASP A 44 -14.62 -2.09 -3.73
N GLN A 45 -14.96 -1.22 -4.69
CA GLN A 45 -14.00 -0.67 -5.66
C GLN A 45 -12.81 0.00 -4.96
N GLN A 46 -13.04 0.65 -3.81
CA GLN A 46 -12.00 1.31 -3.02
C GLN A 46 -11.01 0.34 -2.37
N THR A 47 -11.26 -0.97 -2.44
CA THR A 47 -10.34 -2.01 -1.95
C THR A 47 -9.57 -2.70 -3.08
N ARG A 48 -9.83 -2.33 -4.35
CA ARG A 48 -9.23 -2.95 -5.53
C ARG A 48 -8.06 -2.10 -6.02
N PHE A 49 -6.89 -2.70 -6.08
CA PHE A 49 -5.69 -2.08 -6.62
C PHE A 49 -4.93 -3.05 -7.51
N GLU A 50 -4.07 -2.48 -8.35
CA GLU A 50 -3.25 -3.19 -9.30
C GLU A 50 -1.77 -3.07 -8.93
N ILE A 51 -1.02 -4.12 -9.26
CA ILE A 51 0.42 -4.15 -9.05
C ILE A 51 1.10 -3.97 -10.40
N SER A 52 1.49 -2.73 -10.70
CA SER A 52 2.22 -2.41 -11.92
C SER A 52 3.70 -2.71 -11.75
N LYS A 53 4.35 -3.23 -12.79
CA LYS A 53 5.78 -3.51 -12.81
C LYS A 53 6.49 -2.41 -13.57
N TYR A 54 7.46 -1.78 -12.92
CA TYR A 54 8.41 -0.88 -13.57
C TYR A 54 9.84 -1.37 -13.29
N LYS A 55 10.55 -1.83 -14.33
CA LYS A 55 11.85 -2.51 -14.21
C LYS A 55 11.79 -3.67 -13.20
N SER A 56 12.64 -3.66 -12.17
CA SER A 56 12.68 -4.64 -11.09
C SER A 56 11.82 -4.24 -9.87
N LYS A 57 11.09 -3.13 -9.96
CA LYS A 57 10.27 -2.57 -8.89
C LYS A 57 8.77 -2.70 -9.22
N LYS A 58 7.95 -2.50 -8.20
CA LYS A 58 6.50 -2.51 -8.25
C LYS A 58 5.94 -1.18 -7.81
N CYS A 59 4.83 -0.82 -8.41
CA CYS A 59 3.93 0.21 -7.92
C CYS A 59 2.59 -0.42 -7.54
N ILE A 60 1.97 0.13 -6.51
CA ILE A 60 0.62 -0.24 -6.08
C ILE A 60 -0.28 0.90 -6.54
N GLN A 61 -1.16 0.62 -7.50
CA GLN A 61 -1.96 1.63 -8.17
C GLN A 61 -3.46 1.41 -7.97
N PHE A 62 -4.19 2.50 -7.83
CA PHE A 62 -5.64 2.52 -7.67
C PHE A 62 -6.24 3.44 -8.72
N ASP A 63 -7.37 3.04 -9.29
CA ASP A 63 -8.10 3.80 -10.30
C ASP A 63 -9.54 4.02 -9.80
N ASP A 64 -9.92 5.28 -9.61
CA ASP A 64 -11.29 5.64 -9.18
C ASP A 64 -12.29 5.72 -10.33
N GLY A 65 -11.87 5.39 -11.56
CA GLY A 65 -12.63 5.52 -12.80
C GLY A 65 -12.36 6.82 -13.56
N SER A 66 -11.68 7.79 -12.93
CA SER A 66 -11.30 9.06 -13.54
C SER A 66 -9.81 9.37 -13.38
N ILE A 67 -9.25 9.09 -12.21
CA ILE A 67 -7.89 9.45 -11.83
C ILE A 67 -7.18 8.19 -11.37
N ARG A 68 -5.93 8.05 -11.81
CA ARG A 68 -5.01 7.04 -11.30
C ARG A 68 -4.16 7.59 -10.17
N TYR A 69 -4.06 6.81 -9.11
CA TYR A 69 -3.25 7.10 -7.94
C TYR A 69 -2.24 5.99 -7.73
N SER A 70 -1.10 6.33 -7.17
CA SER A 70 -0.07 5.38 -6.76
C SER A 70 0.21 5.53 -5.26
N LEU A 71 0.46 4.40 -4.59
CA LEU A 71 0.89 4.41 -3.19
C LEU A 71 2.26 5.08 -3.07
N LYS A 72 2.36 6.07 -2.20
CA LYS A 72 3.54 6.88 -1.93
C LYS A 72 3.90 6.80 -0.45
N VAL A 73 5.19 6.67 -0.14
CA VAL A 73 5.71 6.85 1.22
C VAL A 73 5.87 8.34 1.51
N ILE A 74 5.30 8.79 2.62
CA ILE A 74 5.44 10.16 3.13
C ILE A 74 5.96 10.09 4.57
N ASN A 75 6.61 11.17 5.03
CA ASN A 75 7.13 11.27 6.41
C ASN A 75 7.99 10.07 6.87
N GLY A 76 8.67 9.40 5.93
CA GLY A 76 9.55 8.25 6.19
C GLY A 76 8.84 6.90 6.32
N THR A 77 7.63 6.85 6.90
CA THR A 77 6.91 5.59 7.16
C THR A 77 5.44 5.62 6.78
N ASP A 78 4.80 6.78 6.77
CA ASP A 78 3.38 6.91 6.47
C ASP A 78 3.13 6.69 4.98
N VAL A 79 1.90 6.36 4.61
CA VAL A 79 1.55 6.13 3.20
C VAL A 79 0.28 6.85 2.79
N ILE A 80 0.25 7.28 1.53
CA ILE A 80 -0.89 7.95 0.91
C ILE A 80 -1.04 7.43 -0.53
N PHE A 81 -2.21 7.55 -1.11
CA PHE A 81 -2.37 7.42 -2.56
C PHE A 81 -2.31 8.81 -3.18
N GLU A 82 -1.27 9.11 -3.94
CA GLU A 82 -1.11 10.39 -4.64
C GLU A 82 -1.40 10.21 -6.13
N GLU A 83 -2.04 11.19 -6.72
CA GLU A 83 -2.31 11.28 -8.15
C GLU A 83 -1.03 11.08 -8.96
N GLN A 84 -1.05 10.01 -9.77
CA GLN A 84 0.04 9.61 -10.62
C GLN A 84 -0.50 8.75 -11.76
N SER A 85 -0.43 9.30 -12.97
CA SER A 85 -0.98 8.69 -14.19
C SER A 85 -0.39 7.30 -14.51
N ALA A 86 0.91 7.12 -14.28
CA ALA A 86 1.61 5.87 -14.54
C ALA A 86 2.88 5.72 -13.69
N CYS A 87 3.31 4.47 -13.54
CA CYS A 87 4.65 4.18 -13.04
C CYS A 87 5.64 3.97 -14.18
N ASP A 88 6.43 5.00 -14.43
CA ASP A 88 7.41 5.10 -15.52
C ASP A 88 8.78 5.62 -15.04
N THR A 89 9.61 6.08 -15.98
CA THR A 89 10.96 6.61 -15.76
C THR A 89 11.04 7.86 -14.90
N THR A 90 9.95 8.60 -14.76
CA THR A 90 9.86 9.82 -13.93
C THR A 90 9.36 9.54 -12.52
N THR A 91 8.96 8.30 -12.24
CA THR A 91 8.46 7.89 -10.92
C THR A 91 9.54 8.02 -9.86
N SER A 92 9.25 8.79 -8.82
CA SER A 92 10.15 8.95 -7.68
C SER A 92 10.20 7.68 -6.82
N HIS A 93 11.30 7.54 -6.08
CA HIS A 93 11.62 6.32 -5.32
C HIS A 93 10.59 5.99 -4.22
N ASP A 94 9.93 7.00 -3.67
CA ASP A 94 8.85 6.88 -2.69
C ASP A 94 7.58 6.17 -3.20
N PHE A 95 7.47 5.91 -4.50
CA PHE A 95 6.40 5.09 -5.10
C PHE A 95 6.85 3.67 -5.50
N LEU A 96 8.15 3.35 -5.35
CA LEU A 96 8.75 2.15 -5.93
C LEU A 96 9.14 1.13 -4.87
N PHE A 97 8.47 -0.02 -4.92
CA PHE A 97 8.62 -1.09 -3.94
C PHE A 97 9.29 -2.32 -4.54
N LYS A 98 10.07 -3.04 -3.73
CA LYS A 98 10.54 -4.38 -4.09
C LYS A 98 9.52 -5.40 -3.62
N GLU A 99 9.03 -6.22 -4.54
CA GLU A 99 8.16 -7.35 -4.20
C GLU A 99 9.00 -8.55 -3.75
N GLU A 100 8.63 -9.14 -2.60
CA GLU A 100 9.26 -10.32 -2.04
C GLU A 100 8.18 -11.38 -1.79
N LYS A 101 8.35 -12.57 -2.38
CA LYS A 101 7.43 -13.69 -2.24
C LYS A 101 7.79 -14.51 -0.99
N ASN A 102 6.80 -14.87 -0.17
CA ASN A 102 7.00 -15.77 0.96
C ASN A 102 6.78 -17.25 0.57
N THR A 103 7.09 -18.16 1.49
CA THR A 103 6.97 -19.61 1.28
C THR A 103 5.54 -20.09 1.04
N ALA A 104 4.54 -19.35 1.53
CA ALA A 104 3.12 -19.64 1.35
C ALA A 104 2.50 -19.05 0.07
N GLY A 105 3.34 -18.53 -0.86
CA GLY A 105 2.86 -17.97 -2.13
C GLY A 105 2.29 -16.56 -2.04
N LYS A 106 2.38 -15.90 -0.88
CA LYS A 106 1.95 -14.51 -0.66
C LYS A 106 3.09 -13.54 -0.94
N PHE A 107 2.74 -12.29 -1.18
CA PHE A 107 3.69 -11.23 -1.53
C PHE A 107 3.78 -10.16 -0.43
N THR A 108 4.98 -9.64 -0.21
CA THR A 108 5.25 -8.47 0.64
C THR A 108 5.95 -7.40 -0.18
N TYR A 109 5.83 -6.15 0.24
CA TYR A 109 6.40 -5.00 -0.46
C TYR A 109 7.37 -4.28 0.45
N LYS A 110 8.61 -4.17 -0.02
CA LYS A 110 9.72 -3.55 0.69
C LYS A 110 10.04 -2.18 0.10
N TYR A 111 10.18 -1.21 0.99
CA TYR A 111 10.73 0.12 0.73
C TYR A 111 12.11 0.24 1.38
N THR A 112 13.04 0.90 0.71
CA THR A 112 14.34 1.24 1.30
C THR A 112 14.30 2.73 1.62
N SER A 113 14.37 3.10 2.89
CA SER A 113 14.34 4.51 3.31
C SER A 113 15.57 5.28 2.85
N SER A 114 15.55 6.61 3.01
CA SER A 114 16.71 7.47 2.78
C SER A 114 17.91 7.12 3.66
N THR A 115 17.69 6.51 4.82
CA THR A 115 18.73 6.00 5.73
C THR A 115 19.18 4.58 5.41
N ASN A 116 18.82 4.06 4.23
CA ASN A 116 19.12 2.70 3.76
C ASN A 116 18.51 1.60 4.64
N GLN A 117 17.47 1.92 5.41
CA GLN A 117 16.75 0.95 6.23
C GLN A 117 15.70 0.21 5.40
N ALA A 118 15.63 -1.11 5.56
CA ALA A 118 14.57 -1.92 4.99
C ALA A 118 13.29 -1.76 5.80
N LEU A 119 12.24 -1.27 5.15
CA LEU A 119 10.90 -1.13 5.70
C LEU A 119 9.91 -1.95 4.87
N TYR A 120 8.87 -2.47 5.50
CA TYR A 120 7.87 -3.33 4.86
C TYR A 120 6.47 -2.77 5.06
N LEU A 121 5.65 -2.84 4.01
CA LEU A 121 4.25 -2.43 4.08
C LEU A 121 3.53 -3.30 5.13
N GLY A 122 2.84 -2.66 6.06
CA GLY A 122 2.26 -3.30 7.23
C GLY A 122 1.35 -2.36 8.02
N VAL A 123 0.92 -2.84 9.18
CA VAL A 123 0.11 -2.10 10.16
C VAL A 123 0.79 -2.12 11.52
N SER A 124 0.35 -1.26 12.44
CA SER A 124 0.87 -1.23 13.81
C SER A 124 0.77 -2.59 14.52
N ALA A 125 1.83 -2.96 15.25
CA ALA A 125 1.97 -4.26 15.92
C ALA A 125 0.90 -4.53 17.00
N ASN A 126 0.38 -3.50 17.66
CA ASN A 126 -0.69 -3.62 18.67
C ASN A 126 -2.10 -3.41 18.11
N CYS A 127 -2.23 -3.14 16.80
CA CYS A 127 -3.50 -2.73 16.17
C CYS A 127 -4.19 -1.57 16.89
N SER A 128 -3.40 -0.61 17.38
CA SER A 128 -3.88 0.65 17.98
C SER A 128 -4.71 1.49 17.02
N ASP A 129 -4.53 1.27 15.73
CA ASP A 129 -5.11 2.05 14.65
C ASP A 129 -5.34 1.19 13.40
N GLU A 130 -5.96 1.82 12.40
CA GLU A 130 -6.25 1.23 11.10
C GLU A 130 -5.27 1.73 10.03
N ASN A 131 -4.21 2.43 10.41
CA ASN A 131 -3.31 3.08 9.47
C ASN A 131 -2.37 2.05 8.81
N LEU A 132 -1.93 2.39 7.60
CA LEU A 132 -0.99 1.62 6.82
C LEU A 132 0.37 2.31 6.83
N TYR A 133 1.45 1.54 6.99
CA TYR A 133 2.79 2.08 7.18
C TYR A 133 3.85 1.21 6.49
N PHE A 134 5.04 1.77 6.28
CA PHE A 134 6.28 1.04 6.04
C PHE A 134 7.09 0.96 7.35
N LEU A 135 7.19 -0.23 7.93
CA LEU A 135 7.76 -0.45 9.27
C LEU A 135 9.05 -1.28 9.24
N SER A 136 9.94 -1.05 10.22
CA SER A 136 11.16 -1.85 10.38
C SER A 136 10.85 -3.17 11.08
N THR A 137 11.38 -4.26 10.53
CA THR A 137 11.09 -5.62 10.97
C THR A 137 12.16 -6.07 11.95
N THR A 138 12.11 -5.61 13.20
CA THR A 138 13.06 -6.08 14.22
C THR A 138 12.49 -7.10 15.19
N ASN A 139 11.18 -7.15 15.55
CA ASN A 139 10.74 -8.20 16.49
C ASN A 139 9.24 -8.62 16.51
N GLN A 140 8.31 -8.02 15.74
CA GLN A 140 6.86 -8.35 15.86
C GLN A 140 6.09 -8.14 14.55
N ASP A 141 6.40 -8.93 13.52
CA ASP A 141 5.92 -8.73 12.14
C ASP A 141 4.38 -8.82 11.97
N LYS A 142 3.71 -7.68 11.76
CA LYS A 142 2.36 -7.59 11.14
C LYS A 142 2.45 -7.08 9.70
N ARG A 143 3.32 -7.74 8.91
CA ARG A 143 3.53 -7.42 7.49
C ARG A 143 2.24 -7.62 6.70
N CYS A 144 2.05 -6.76 5.71
CA CYS A 144 0.97 -6.95 4.75
C CYS A 144 1.33 -8.06 3.76
N PHE A 145 0.76 -9.26 3.94
CA PHE A 145 0.81 -10.32 2.94
C PHE A 145 -0.35 -10.17 1.95
N MET A 146 0.00 -10.00 0.68
CA MET A 146 -0.97 -9.88 -0.40
C MET A 146 -1.13 -11.20 -1.14
N GLU A 147 -2.37 -11.58 -1.38
CA GLU A 147 -2.75 -12.66 -2.28
C GLU A 147 -3.19 -12.05 -3.62
N ARG A 148 -2.69 -12.61 -4.73
CA ARG A 148 -3.12 -12.22 -6.08
C ARG A 148 -4.29 -13.13 -6.47
N TRP A 149 -5.43 -12.55 -6.80
CA TRP A 149 -6.54 -13.32 -7.37
C TRP A 149 -6.33 -13.45 -8.87
N SER A 150 -6.12 -14.68 -9.34
CA SER A 150 -6.11 -15.05 -10.76
C SER A 150 -7.46 -14.82 -11.40
#